data_AF-A0A1A7C176-F1
#
_entry.id   AF-A0A1A7C176-F1
#
_cell.length_a   1.000
_cell.length_b   1.000
_cell.length_c   1.000
_cell.angle_alpha   90.00
_cell.angle_beta   90.00
_cell.angle_gamma   90.00
#
_symmetry.space_group_name_H-M   'P 1'
#
loop_
_entity.id
_entity.type
_entity.pdbx_description
1 polymer ?
#
loop_
_entity_poly.entity_id
_entity_poly.type
_entity_poly.pdbx_seq_one_letter_code
_entity_poly.pdbx_strand_id
1 'polypeptide(L)'
;MIDHIIEQDIAAVERYNLKAKPHHALQTSMGPSPFEGNIHSSPVVLLLANPGFDENSSVDDHHFKVDGWPLAGMHPSAPSGMRDWWRPRLRKLCEIHGEQTIASNVAALQINPWASTNYDAGLNLPSRKGQIALAEAAVNRGAVLIIIRAEKLWRSSEVIDKYSKTFRTNSYQSSYITEGNLPAEAWRELNEQISRASSGQVSTQTRVLNRAAVEQLVLPEVSADVEFLSLSTRLNGNIPALSKVELGNGRLHFDVTGDIDQVTWARKQVEAGECIVRIRGTLFRAKSTLGFLFPEWLSISATLEPLTIK
;
A
#
# COMPACT_ATOMS: atom_id res chain seq x y z
N MET A 1 -1.43 -2.61 -10.81
CA MET A 1 -0.75 -1.32 -10.58
C MET A 1 0.45 -1.14 -11.50
N ILE A 2 1.35 -2.13 -11.60
CA ILE A 2 2.53 -2.07 -12.47
C ILE A 2 2.19 -1.79 -13.93
N ASP A 3 1.26 -2.55 -14.53
CA ASP A 3 0.84 -2.34 -15.93
C ASP A 3 0.31 -0.93 -16.18
N HIS A 4 -0.42 -0.38 -15.21
CA HIS A 4 -0.94 0.97 -15.28
C HIS A 4 0.19 2.02 -15.24
N ILE A 5 1.24 1.81 -14.43
CA ILE A 5 2.42 2.68 -14.42
C ILE A 5 3.15 2.60 -15.77
N ILE A 6 3.30 1.39 -16.32
CA ILE A 6 3.92 1.19 -17.64
C ILE A 6 3.12 1.95 -18.70
N GLU A 7 1.81 1.73 -18.78
CA GLU A 7 0.91 2.40 -19.72
C GLU A 7 1.01 3.93 -19.62
N GLN A 8 1.05 4.46 -18.40
CA GLN A 8 1.16 5.90 -18.15
C GLN A 8 2.52 6.48 -18.54
N ASP A 9 3.60 5.79 -18.19
CA ASP A 9 4.95 6.38 -18.21
C ASP A 9 5.72 6.06 -19.49
N ILE A 10 5.45 4.94 -20.18
CA ILE A 10 6.38 4.39 -21.18
C ILE A 10 6.75 5.40 -22.28
N ALA A 11 5.77 6.13 -22.82
CA ALA A 11 6.02 7.14 -23.84
C ALA A 11 6.86 8.32 -23.31
N ALA A 12 6.73 8.67 -22.02
CA ALA A 12 7.55 9.71 -21.39
C ALA A 12 8.97 9.20 -21.08
N VAL A 13 9.10 7.96 -20.64
CA VAL A 13 10.36 7.26 -20.38
C VAL A 13 11.19 7.17 -21.66
N GLU A 14 10.61 6.70 -22.76
CA GLU A 14 11.27 6.59 -24.06
C GLU A 14 11.77 7.97 -24.55
N ARG A 15 10.90 8.99 -24.53
CA ARG A 15 11.27 10.35 -24.92
C ARG A 15 12.40 10.93 -24.07
N TYR A 16 12.40 10.64 -22.77
CA TYR A 16 13.44 11.08 -21.86
C TYR A 16 14.77 10.35 -22.15
N ASN A 17 14.73 9.04 -22.32
CA ASN A 17 15.92 8.22 -22.59
C ASN A 17 16.63 8.59 -23.92
N LEU A 18 15.91 9.10 -24.92
CA LEU A 18 16.52 9.62 -26.16
C LEU A 18 17.51 10.78 -25.93
N LYS A 19 17.40 11.49 -24.81
CA LYS A 19 18.20 12.68 -24.48
C LYS A 19 18.99 12.55 -23.18
N ALA A 20 18.64 11.59 -22.34
CA ALA A 20 19.27 11.38 -21.05
C ALA A 20 20.75 11.02 -21.19
N LYS A 21 21.58 11.47 -20.26
CA LYS A 21 22.95 10.96 -20.13
C LYS A 21 22.88 9.48 -19.72
N PRO A 22 23.89 8.65 -20.07
CA PRO A 22 23.86 7.22 -19.76
C PRO A 22 23.54 6.88 -18.29
N HIS A 23 24.12 7.60 -17.33
CA HIS A 23 23.87 7.38 -15.90
C HIS A 23 22.48 7.85 -15.41
N HIS A 24 21.76 8.63 -16.21
CA HIS A 24 20.41 9.10 -15.92
C HIS A 24 19.34 8.35 -16.71
N ALA A 25 19.73 7.48 -17.65
CA ALA A 25 18.81 6.71 -18.45
C ALA A 25 18.02 5.71 -17.57
N LEU A 26 16.72 5.66 -17.79
CA LEU A 26 15.81 4.77 -17.08
C LEU A 26 15.90 3.35 -17.65
N GLN A 27 16.01 2.36 -16.77
CA GLN A 27 16.17 0.95 -17.15
C GLN A 27 14.83 0.33 -17.49
N THR A 28 14.43 0.40 -18.76
CA THR A 28 13.14 -0.14 -19.23
C THR A 28 13.08 -1.66 -19.15
N SER A 29 14.22 -2.35 -19.24
CA SER A 29 14.31 -3.82 -19.17
C SER A 29 13.95 -4.39 -17.78
N MET A 30 14.12 -3.62 -16.71
CA MET A 30 13.75 -4.03 -15.35
C MET A 30 12.26 -3.78 -15.04
N GLY A 31 11.57 -2.98 -15.86
CA GLY A 31 10.25 -2.45 -15.52
C GLY A 31 10.27 -1.50 -14.30
N PRO A 32 9.10 -0.95 -13.93
CA PRO A 32 9.00 -0.07 -12.77
C PRO A 32 8.92 -0.86 -11.46
N SER A 33 9.51 -0.32 -10.40
CA SER A 33 9.35 -0.74 -9.00
C SER A 33 8.89 0.45 -8.17
N PRO A 34 7.57 0.71 -8.09
CA PRO A 34 7.03 1.88 -7.39
C PRO A 34 7.22 1.77 -5.87
N PHE A 35 7.17 0.56 -5.33
CA PHE A 35 7.37 0.31 -3.91
C PHE A 35 7.82 -1.11 -3.63
N GLU A 36 8.37 -1.30 -2.43
CA GLU A 36 8.63 -2.60 -1.81
C GLU A 36 7.99 -2.62 -0.40
N GLY A 37 7.67 -3.80 0.13
CA GLY A 37 6.91 -3.88 1.38
C GLY A 37 5.40 -3.80 1.17
N ASN A 38 4.64 -3.93 2.27
CA ASN A 38 3.19 -3.80 2.24
C ASN A 38 2.79 -2.33 2.35
N ILE A 39 2.81 -1.60 1.23
CA ILE A 39 2.61 -0.13 1.21
C ILE A 39 1.27 0.33 1.83
N HIS A 40 0.26 -0.54 1.81
CA HIS A 40 -1.10 -0.21 2.26
C HIS A 40 -1.28 -0.32 3.77
N SER A 41 -0.52 -1.21 4.43
CA SER A 41 -0.69 -1.48 5.86
C SER A 41 0.55 -1.22 6.70
N SER A 42 1.73 -1.07 6.09
CA SER A 42 2.97 -0.90 6.85
C SER A 42 2.88 0.35 7.74
N PRO A 43 3.16 0.22 9.05
CA PRO A 43 3.14 1.35 9.98
C PRO A 43 4.29 2.34 9.73
N VAL A 44 5.31 1.94 8.98
CA VAL A 44 6.44 2.79 8.58
C VAL A 44 6.58 2.76 7.06
N VAL A 45 6.69 3.93 6.44
CA VAL A 45 6.96 4.09 5.01
C VAL A 45 8.20 4.95 4.81
N LEU A 46 9.18 4.37 4.13
CA LEU A 46 10.39 5.05 3.69
C LEU A 46 10.12 5.71 2.34
N LEU A 47 10.40 7.00 2.22
CA LEU A 47 10.19 7.78 1.00
C LEU A 47 11.53 8.02 0.29
N LEU A 48 11.65 7.48 -0.93
CA LEU A 48 12.88 7.45 -1.72
C LEU A 48 12.71 8.18 -3.06
N ALA A 49 13.80 8.28 -3.82
CA ALA A 49 13.83 8.97 -5.11
C ALA A 49 13.40 8.03 -6.25
N ASN A 50 14.19 6.98 -6.50
CA ASN A 50 13.94 5.95 -7.48
C ASN A 50 14.74 4.69 -7.11
N PRO A 51 14.41 3.52 -7.68
CA PRO A 51 15.25 2.34 -7.56
C PRO A 51 16.66 2.59 -8.10
N GLY A 52 17.68 2.13 -7.39
CA GLY A 52 19.07 2.20 -7.86
C GLY A 52 19.32 1.21 -9.00
N PHE A 53 20.28 1.52 -9.87
CA PHE A 53 20.78 0.58 -10.87
C PHE A 53 22.31 0.64 -10.96
N ASP A 54 22.94 -0.48 -10.62
CA ASP A 54 24.39 -0.67 -10.60
C ASP A 54 24.77 -2.03 -11.20
N GLU A 55 26.05 -2.37 -11.18
CA GLU A 55 26.59 -3.63 -11.69
C GLU A 55 26.05 -4.89 -10.98
N ASN A 56 25.46 -4.76 -9.80
CA ASN A 56 24.88 -5.87 -9.04
C ASN A 56 23.37 -6.02 -9.28
N SER A 57 22.79 -5.10 -10.04
CA SER A 57 21.36 -5.07 -10.33
C SER A 57 21.01 -6.06 -11.45
N SER A 58 19.86 -6.73 -11.33
CA SER A 58 19.38 -7.70 -12.30
C SER A 58 17.93 -7.44 -12.72
N VAL A 59 17.52 -7.97 -13.87
CA VAL A 59 16.12 -7.90 -14.32
C VAL A 59 15.15 -8.62 -13.39
N ASP A 60 15.66 -9.52 -12.55
CA ASP A 60 14.88 -10.29 -11.59
C ASP A 60 14.65 -9.53 -10.28
N ASP A 61 15.42 -8.47 -10.00
CA ASP A 61 15.35 -7.73 -8.73
C ASP A 61 13.94 -7.16 -8.48
N HIS A 62 13.32 -6.54 -9.48
CA HIS A 62 11.96 -5.99 -9.33
C HIS A 62 10.87 -7.07 -9.23
N HIS A 63 11.15 -8.26 -9.76
CA HIS A 63 10.23 -9.40 -9.80
C HIS A 63 10.39 -10.34 -8.59
N PHE A 64 11.46 -10.21 -7.82
CA PHE A 64 11.72 -11.05 -6.68
C PHE A 64 10.70 -10.77 -5.56
N LYS A 65 9.89 -11.78 -5.25
CA LYS A 65 8.89 -11.77 -4.17
C LYS A 65 8.97 -13.07 -3.40
N VAL A 66 8.78 -12.99 -2.09
CA VAL A 66 8.76 -14.15 -1.19
C VAL A 66 7.58 -14.01 -0.24
N ASP A 67 6.75 -15.05 -0.15
CA ASP A 67 5.59 -15.05 0.75
C ASP A 67 6.01 -14.82 2.19
N GLY A 68 5.24 -13.98 2.89
CA GLY A 68 5.55 -13.55 4.25
C GLY A 68 6.65 -12.47 4.34
N TRP A 69 7.35 -12.13 3.26
CA TRP A 69 8.37 -11.08 3.22
C TRP A 69 8.01 -9.96 2.24
N PRO A 70 7.04 -9.07 2.58
CA PRO A 70 6.63 -7.99 1.69
C PRO A 70 7.80 -7.12 1.22
N LEU A 71 8.74 -6.78 2.12
CA LEU A 71 10.01 -6.17 1.76
C LEU A 71 11.02 -7.27 1.41
N ALA A 72 10.87 -7.83 0.21
CA ALA A 72 11.54 -9.06 -0.21
C ALA A 72 13.07 -8.97 -0.18
N GLY A 73 13.65 -7.78 -0.35
CA GLY A 73 15.10 -7.57 -0.22
C GLY A 73 15.68 -7.88 1.17
N MET A 74 14.85 -8.03 2.20
CA MET A 74 15.28 -8.51 3.51
C MET A 74 15.39 -10.04 3.60
N HIS A 75 14.82 -10.80 2.65
CA HIS A 75 14.87 -12.25 2.68
C HIS A 75 16.30 -12.77 2.42
N PRO A 76 16.77 -13.83 3.10
CA PRO A 76 18.12 -14.36 2.90
C PRO A 76 18.46 -14.76 1.46
N SER A 77 17.47 -15.20 0.68
CA SER A 77 17.65 -15.59 -0.72
C SER A 77 17.44 -14.44 -1.72
N ALA A 78 17.25 -13.20 -1.26
CA ALA A 78 17.09 -12.06 -2.15
C ALA A 78 18.34 -11.84 -3.03
N PRO A 79 18.15 -11.41 -4.30
CA PRO A 79 19.25 -11.01 -5.17
C PRO A 79 20.15 -9.97 -4.51
N SER A 80 21.44 -9.97 -4.85
CA SER A 80 22.43 -9.05 -4.26
C SER A 80 22.03 -7.59 -4.43
N GLY A 81 21.52 -7.19 -5.61
CA GLY A 81 21.09 -5.81 -5.88
C GLY A 81 20.06 -5.28 -4.87
N MET A 82 19.11 -6.12 -4.46
CA MET A 82 18.14 -5.77 -3.42
C MET A 82 18.70 -5.94 -2.00
N ARG A 83 19.31 -7.10 -1.74
CA ARG A 83 19.70 -7.54 -0.41
C ARG A 83 20.78 -6.66 0.19
N ASP A 84 21.79 -6.36 -0.62
CA ASP A 84 22.97 -5.62 -0.20
C ASP A 84 22.64 -4.12 -0.10
N TRP A 85 21.53 -3.68 -0.70
CA TRP A 85 20.94 -2.38 -0.42
C TRP A 85 20.20 -2.35 0.92
N TRP A 86 19.23 -3.24 1.15
CA TRP A 86 18.34 -3.13 2.31
C TRP A 86 18.99 -3.49 3.64
N ARG A 87 19.73 -4.62 3.71
CA ARG A 87 20.25 -5.13 4.99
C ARG A 87 21.17 -4.14 5.72
N PRO A 88 22.14 -3.46 5.06
CA PRO A 88 22.96 -2.47 5.75
C PRO A 88 22.16 -1.28 6.29
N ARG A 89 21.13 -0.84 5.56
CA ARG A 89 20.35 0.37 5.88
C ARG A 89 19.37 0.13 7.03
N LEU A 90 18.85 -1.09 7.15
CA LEU A 90 17.90 -1.47 8.18
C LEU A 90 18.53 -2.31 9.31
N ARG A 91 19.86 -2.51 9.29
CA ARG A 91 20.59 -3.36 10.24
C ARG A 91 20.22 -3.08 11.70
N LYS A 92 20.21 -1.80 12.12
CA LYS A 92 19.90 -1.42 13.51
C LYS A 92 18.46 -1.76 13.91
N LEU A 93 17.51 -1.64 12.99
CA LEU A 93 16.14 -2.06 13.25
C LEU A 93 16.03 -3.59 13.33
N CYS A 94 16.77 -4.32 12.49
CA CYS A 94 16.80 -5.77 12.51
C CYS A 94 17.44 -6.33 13.78
N GLU A 95 18.47 -5.67 14.31
CA GLU A 95 19.08 -6.00 15.62
C GLU A 95 18.05 -5.90 16.78
N ILE A 96 17.08 -4.98 16.67
CA ILE A 96 16.06 -4.75 17.72
C ILE A 96 14.83 -5.65 17.54
N HIS A 97 14.31 -5.75 16.32
CA HIS A 97 12.99 -6.35 16.05
C HIS A 97 13.05 -7.68 15.29
N GLY A 98 14.20 -8.03 14.72
CA GLY A 98 14.37 -9.17 13.80
C GLY A 98 14.02 -8.85 12.35
N GLU A 99 14.68 -9.52 11.40
CA GLU A 99 14.56 -9.23 9.95
C GLU A 99 13.13 -9.41 9.42
N GLN A 100 12.46 -10.51 9.80
CA GLN A 100 11.08 -10.80 9.40
C GLN A 100 10.11 -9.69 9.84
N THR A 101 10.25 -9.24 11.08
CA THR A 101 9.40 -8.18 11.64
C THR A 101 9.57 -6.89 10.87
N ILE A 102 10.82 -6.53 10.54
CA ILE A 102 11.10 -5.36 9.71
C ILE A 102 10.51 -5.53 8.31
N ALA A 103 10.66 -6.71 7.70
CA ALA A 103 10.15 -6.96 6.36
C ALA A 103 8.61 -6.87 6.25
N SER A 104 7.90 -7.16 7.34
CA SER A 104 6.44 -7.09 7.42
C SER A 104 5.90 -5.70 7.76
N ASN A 105 6.70 -4.84 8.40
CA ASN A 105 6.24 -3.58 8.98
C ASN A 105 6.86 -2.32 8.35
N VAL A 106 7.84 -2.48 7.47
CA VAL A 106 8.46 -1.38 6.74
C VAL A 106 8.15 -1.52 5.25
N ALA A 107 7.60 -0.46 4.67
CA ALA A 107 7.49 -0.31 3.22
C ALA A 107 8.43 0.80 2.72
N ALA A 108 8.77 0.74 1.45
CA ALA A 108 9.58 1.71 0.75
C ALA A 108 8.84 2.17 -0.50
N LEU A 109 8.72 3.47 -0.72
CA LEU A 109 7.98 4.07 -1.82
C LEU A 109 8.90 5.01 -2.62
N GLN A 110 8.83 4.90 -3.95
CA GLN A 110 9.69 5.62 -4.88
C GLN A 110 8.89 6.71 -5.58
N ILE A 111 9.35 7.98 -5.54
CA ILE A 111 8.65 9.07 -6.24
C ILE A 111 8.73 8.89 -7.76
N ASN A 112 9.79 8.25 -8.24
CA ASN A 112 9.96 7.77 -9.61
C ASN A 112 10.13 6.24 -9.59
N PRO A 113 9.17 5.48 -10.14
CA PRO A 113 9.22 4.01 -10.15
C PRO A 113 10.34 3.39 -11.00
N TRP A 114 11.02 4.14 -11.87
CA TRP A 114 11.95 3.56 -12.84
C TRP A 114 13.41 3.64 -12.36
N ALA A 115 14.12 2.50 -12.48
CA ALA A 115 15.50 2.39 -12.02
C ALA A 115 16.45 3.22 -12.88
N SER A 116 17.48 3.80 -12.25
CA SER A 116 18.59 4.48 -12.94
C SER A 116 19.81 4.52 -12.03
N THR A 117 21.00 4.65 -12.59
CA THR A 117 22.23 4.77 -11.81
C THR A 117 22.24 6.04 -10.96
N ASN A 118 21.84 7.16 -11.57
CA ASN A 118 21.70 8.45 -10.89
C ASN A 118 20.30 9.01 -11.10
N TYR A 119 19.70 9.43 -10.00
CA TYR A 119 18.42 10.12 -10.01
C TYR A 119 18.51 11.49 -10.70
N ASP A 120 17.59 11.77 -11.62
CA ASP A 120 17.33 13.11 -12.15
C ASP A 120 16.10 13.74 -11.45
N ALA A 121 16.33 14.78 -10.64
CA ALA A 121 15.27 15.49 -9.94
C ALA A 121 14.36 16.33 -10.87
N GLY A 122 14.81 16.64 -12.09
CA GLY A 122 14.03 17.34 -13.11
C GLY A 122 13.05 16.44 -13.85
N LEU A 123 13.25 15.12 -13.83
CA LEU A 123 12.40 14.15 -14.52
C LEU A 123 11.01 14.07 -13.88
N ASN A 124 9.97 14.47 -14.61
CA ASN A 124 8.58 14.43 -14.18
C ASN A 124 7.77 13.40 -14.98
N LEU A 125 7.60 12.21 -14.42
CA LEU A 125 6.78 11.15 -15.01
C LEU A 125 5.31 11.26 -14.56
N PRO A 126 4.33 10.89 -15.40
CA PRO A 126 2.90 10.88 -15.05
C PRO A 126 2.59 10.12 -13.74
N SER A 127 3.21 8.97 -13.52
CA SER A 127 2.98 8.13 -12.33
C SER A 127 3.33 8.79 -11.01
N ARG A 128 4.13 9.88 -11.00
CA ARG A 128 4.50 10.64 -9.80
C ARG A 128 3.29 11.02 -8.95
N LYS A 129 2.18 11.43 -9.59
CA LYS A 129 0.95 11.79 -8.86
C LYS A 129 0.39 10.61 -8.07
N GLY A 130 0.43 9.42 -8.65
CA GLY A 130 0.03 8.18 -7.98
C GLY A 130 0.95 7.86 -6.79
N GLN A 131 2.25 8.10 -6.92
CA GLN A 131 3.20 7.88 -5.82
C GLN A 131 2.95 8.85 -4.66
N ILE A 132 2.67 10.12 -4.94
CA ILE A 132 2.27 11.09 -3.91
C ILE A 132 0.98 10.65 -3.23
N ALA A 133 -0.03 10.24 -4.00
CA ALA A 133 -1.30 9.77 -3.44
C ALA A 133 -1.13 8.53 -2.53
N LEU A 134 -0.20 7.63 -2.84
CA LEU A 134 0.14 6.49 -1.96
C LEU A 134 0.77 6.94 -0.64
N ALA A 135 1.64 7.94 -0.66
CA ALA A 135 2.21 8.53 0.55
C ALA A 135 1.14 9.28 1.37
N GLU A 136 0.21 9.99 0.73
CA GLU A 136 -0.93 10.63 1.40
C GLU A 136 -1.86 9.59 2.05
N ALA A 137 -2.11 8.46 1.38
CA ALA A 137 -2.83 7.35 1.98
C ALA A 137 -2.12 6.79 3.22
N ALA A 138 -0.78 6.86 3.26
CA ALA A 138 0.01 6.52 4.44
C ALA A 138 -0.14 7.52 5.59
N VAL A 139 -0.16 8.82 5.28
CA VAL A 139 -0.53 9.86 6.25
C VAL A 139 -1.91 9.57 6.85
N ASN A 140 -2.91 9.30 6.01
CA ASN A 140 -4.30 9.14 6.43
C ASN A 140 -4.52 7.97 7.39
N ARG A 141 -3.74 6.89 7.27
CA ARG A 141 -3.78 5.75 8.22
C ARG A 141 -2.87 5.93 9.44
N GLY A 142 -2.17 7.05 9.55
CA GLY A 142 -1.29 7.35 10.68
C GLY A 142 0.09 6.69 10.65
N ALA A 143 0.58 6.28 9.47
CA ALA A 143 1.90 5.68 9.33
C ALA A 143 3.01 6.72 9.49
N VAL A 144 4.18 6.29 9.99
CA VAL A 144 5.37 7.13 10.07
C VAL A 144 6.01 7.24 8.69
N LEU A 145 6.26 8.48 8.26
CA LEU A 145 6.97 8.73 7.01
C LEU A 145 8.41 9.14 7.29
N ILE A 146 9.36 8.44 6.67
CA ILE A 146 10.79 8.82 6.72
C ILE A 146 11.25 9.20 5.32
N ILE A 147 11.45 10.49 5.08
CA ILE A 147 12.03 11.01 3.85
C ILE A 147 13.53 10.74 3.85
N ILE A 148 13.95 9.83 2.98
CA ILE A 148 15.37 9.49 2.78
C ILE A 148 15.95 10.29 1.61
N ARG A 149 15.19 10.47 0.53
CA ARG A 149 15.60 11.21 -0.68
C ARG A 149 14.43 11.99 -1.27
N ALA A 150 14.75 12.93 -2.16
CA ALA A 150 13.77 13.72 -2.92
C ALA A 150 12.78 14.52 -2.06
N GLU A 151 13.24 15.07 -0.92
CA GLU A 151 12.41 15.81 0.04
C GLU A 151 11.52 16.87 -0.60
N LYS A 152 12.06 17.70 -1.49
CA LYS A 152 11.30 18.76 -2.17
C LYS A 152 10.12 18.23 -2.98
N LEU A 153 10.23 17.03 -3.53
CA LEU A 153 9.16 16.42 -4.33
C LEU A 153 8.11 15.77 -3.45
N TRP A 154 8.51 15.11 -2.35
CA TRP A 154 7.55 14.56 -1.40
C TRP A 154 6.76 15.65 -0.66
N ARG A 155 7.45 16.72 -0.23
CA ARG A 155 6.84 17.89 0.43
C ARG A 155 6.09 18.83 -0.52
N SER A 156 5.98 18.51 -1.82
CA SER A 156 5.07 19.28 -2.69
C SER A 156 3.59 18.98 -2.40
N SER A 157 3.30 17.89 -1.68
CA SER A 157 1.98 17.63 -1.11
C SER A 157 1.86 18.34 0.25
N GLU A 158 0.83 19.17 0.37
CA GLU A 158 0.48 19.85 1.62
C GLU A 158 0.14 18.85 2.75
N VAL A 159 -0.45 17.71 2.40
CA VAL A 159 -0.79 16.64 3.36
C VAL A 159 0.48 16.05 3.97
N ILE A 160 1.47 15.72 3.14
CA ILE A 160 2.75 15.16 3.60
C ILE A 160 3.56 16.21 4.37
N ASP A 161 3.57 17.46 3.87
CA ASP A 161 4.38 18.53 4.44
C ASP A 161 3.94 18.92 5.86
N LYS A 162 2.63 18.99 6.10
CA LYS A 162 2.04 19.35 7.40
C LYS A 162 1.92 18.17 8.37
N TYR A 163 2.19 16.95 7.92
CA TYR A 163 1.99 15.78 8.75
C TYR A 163 3.07 15.66 9.84
N SER A 164 2.64 15.58 11.10
CA SER A 164 3.53 15.62 12.27
C SER A 164 4.44 14.41 12.43
N LYS A 165 4.13 13.29 11.76
CA LYS A 165 4.98 12.08 11.75
C LYS A 165 5.72 11.91 10.42
N THR A 166 5.93 13.01 9.69
CA THR A 166 6.87 13.07 8.56
C THR A 166 8.22 13.56 9.04
N PHE A 167 9.20 12.67 9.05
CA PHE A 167 10.58 12.98 9.40
C PHE A 167 11.48 12.89 8.17
N ARG A 168 12.73 13.35 8.32
CA ARG A 168 13.79 13.20 7.32
C ARG A 168 15.05 12.66 7.97
N THR A 169 15.91 12.04 7.18
CA THR A 169 17.27 11.73 7.63
C THR A 169 18.08 13.00 7.87
N ASN A 170 19.00 12.97 8.83
CA ASN A 170 19.89 14.09 9.15
C ASN A 170 20.86 14.37 7.98
N SER A 171 21.29 13.31 7.28
CA SER A 171 22.11 13.42 6.08
C SER A 171 21.33 13.00 4.84
N TYR A 172 21.26 13.89 3.85
CA TYR A 172 20.66 13.61 2.53
C TYR A 172 21.50 12.63 1.69
N GLN A 173 22.78 12.43 2.05
CA GLN A 173 23.68 11.50 1.39
C GLN A 173 23.59 10.10 1.99
N SER A 174 23.10 9.97 3.23
CA SER A 174 23.02 8.72 3.96
C SER A 174 21.59 8.18 3.99
N SER A 175 21.42 6.97 3.46
CA SER A 175 20.15 6.24 3.45
C SER A 175 20.00 5.26 4.61
N TYR A 176 20.93 5.28 5.57
CA TYR A 176 20.89 4.40 6.73
C TYR A 176 19.82 4.83 7.72
N ILE A 177 19.00 3.89 8.19
CA ILE A 177 17.97 4.12 9.20
C ILE A 177 18.55 3.73 10.56
N THR A 178 19.14 4.71 11.23
CA THR A 178 19.82 4.55 12.52
C THR A 178 19.49 5.72 13.43
N GLU A 179 19.63 5.52 14.74
CA GLU A 179 19.43 6.56 15.75
C GLU A 179 20.26 7.82 15.46
N GLY A 180 21.51 7.67 14.99
CA GLY A 180 22.37 8.82 14.65
C GLY A 180 21.99 9.55 13.36
N ASN A 181 21.30 8.89 12.43
CA ASN A 181 20.89 9.49 11.16
C ASN A 181 19.43 9.97 11.17
N LEU A 182 18.72 9.84 12.29
CA LEU A 182 17.35 10.31 12.46
C LEU A 182 17.26 11.29 13.64
N PRO A 183 16.27 12.20 13.65
CA PRO A 183 15.89 12.90 14.87
C PRO A 183 15.49 11.90 15.96
N ALA A 184 15.79 12.20 17.23
CA ALA A 184 15.50 11.30 18.35
C ALA A 184 14.00 10.92 18.45
N GLU A 185 13.12 11.88 18.16
CA GLU A 185 11.67 11.64 18.09
C GLU A 185 11.27 10.69 16.95
N ALA A 186 11.92 10.80 15.79
CA ALA A 186 11.66 9.95 14.63
C ALA A 186 12.09 8.50 14.92
N TRP A 187 13.27 8.33 15.52
CA TRP A 187 13.78 7.02 15.93
C TRP A 187 12.84 6.35 16.95
N ARG A 188 12.38 7.10 17.96
CA ARG A 188 11.43 6.62 18.96
C ARG A 188 10.10 6.22 18.33
N GLU A 189 9.45 7.13 17.59
CA GLU A 189 8.14 6.87 16.97
C GLU A 189 8.20 5.67 16.01
N LEU A 190 9.26 5.55 15.21
CA LEU A 190 9.46 4.41 14.31
C LEU A 190 9.52 3.08 15.08
N ASN A 191 10.28 3.01 16.17
CA ASN A 191 10.39 1.78 16.97
C ASN A 191 9.07 1.43 17.66
N GLU A 192 8.38 2.42 18.25
CA GLU A 192 7.09 2.22 18.90
C GLU A 192 6.03 1.67 17.94
N GLN A 193 5.99 2.18 16.71
CA GLN A 193 5.03 1.75 15.70
C GLN A 193 5.29 0.31 15.23
N ILE A 194 6.56 -0.06 15.03
CA ILE A 194 6.94 -1.44 14.70
C ILE A 194 6.58 -2.39 15.84
N SER A 195 6.89 -2.04 17.09
CA SER A 195 6.56 -2.87 18.25
C SER A 195 5.04 -3.04 18.40
N ARG A 196 4.25 -1.97 18.27
CA ARG A 196 2.79 -2.01 18.37
C ARG A 196 2.18 -2.94 17.32
N ALA A 197 2.61 -2.81 16.07
CA ALA A 197 2.11 -3.65 14.98
C ALA A 197 2.47 -5.13 15.18
N SER A 198 3.67 -5.41 15.68
CA SER A 198 4.14 -6.78 15.95
C SER A 198 3.40 -7.45 17.11
N SER A 199 3.10 -6.70 18.18
CA SER A 199 2.31 -7.22 19.31
C SER A 199 0.87 -7.57 18.91
N GLY A 200 0.30 -6.87 17.93
CA GLY A 200 -1.01 -7.19 17.36
C GLY A 200 -1.04 -8.48 16.53
N GLN A 201 0.08 -8.84 15.90
CA GLN A 201 0.19 -10.06 15.08
C GLN A 201 0.30 -11.36 15.89
N VAL A 202 0.70 -11.28 17.17
CA VAL A 202 0.80 -12.47 18.05
C VAL A 202 -0.59 -12.99 18.48
N SER A 203 -1.66 -12.23 18.25
CA SER A 203 -3.04 -12.59 18.65
C SER A 203 -3.81 -13.50 17.65
N THR A 204 -3.25 -13.84 16.49
CA THR A 204 -3.97 -14.62 15.46
C THR A 204 -3.66 -16.12 15.41
N GLN A 205 -2.85 -16.65 16.34
CA GLN A 205 -2.83 -18.10 16.59
C GLN A 205 -3.87 -18.48 17.65
N THR A 206 -4.97 -19.07 17.17
CA THR A 206 -6.09 -19.67 17.93
C THR A 206 -7.08 -18.69 18.56
N ARG A 207 -7.97 -18.12 17.72
CA ARG A 207 -9.36 -17.86 18.13
C ARG A 207 -10.30 -18.66 17.24
N VAL A 208 -10.46 -19.93 17.59
CA VAL A 208 -11.76 -20.59 17.41
C VAL A 208 -12.77 -19.71 18.15
N LEU A 209 -13.74 -19.18 17.42
CA LEU A 209 -14.79 -18.29 17.92
C LEU A 209 -15.48 -18.92 19.14
N ASN A 210 -15.25 -18.37 20.33
CA ASN A 210 -16.13 -18.58 21.47
C ASN A 210 -17.17 -17.47 21.48
N ARG A 211 -18.42 -17.84 21.21
CA ARG A 211 -19.57 -16.98 20.87
C ARG A 211 -20.17 -16.18 22.04
N ALA A 212 -19.45 -15.96 23.14
CA ALA A 212 -20.07 -15.56 24.42
C ALA A 212 -19.46 -14.36 25.16
N ALA A 213 -18.56 -13.57 24.57
CA ALA A 213 -17.88 -12.50 25.33
C ALA A 213 -17.59 -11.21 24.54
N VAL A 214 -18.61 -10.66 23.87
CA VAL A 214 -18.59 -9.25 23.43
C VAL A 214 -19.92 -8.60 23.82
N GLU A 215 -20.11 -8.43 25.11
CA GLU A 215 -20.97 -7.37 25.64
C GLU A 215 -20.10 -6.48 26.55
N GLN A 216 -20.27 -5.17 26.38
CA GLN A 216 -19.72 -4.06 27.17
C GLN A 216 -18.36 -3.46 26.75
N LEU A 217 -18.41 -2.45 25.86
CA LEU A 217 -18.01 -1.06 26.14
C LEU A 217 -18.31 -0.15 24.93
N VAL A 218 -18.88 1.02 25.21
CA VAL A 218 -19.69 1.86 24.30
C VAL A 218 -18.91 3.06 23.74
N LEU A 219 -19.04 3.31 22.43
CA LEU A 219 -19.43 4.59 21.77
C LEU A 219 -20.15 4.25 20.44
N PRO A 220 -21.04 5.09 19.89
CA PRO A 220 -22.13 4.65 19.02
C PRO A 220 -21.67 4.46 17.57
N GLU A 221 -21.05 3.32 17.28
CA GLU A 221 -21.05 2.79 15.93
C GLU A 221 -22.44 2.25 15.62
N VAL A 222 -23.06 2.81 14.59
CA VAL A 222 -24.20 2.20 13.91
C VAL A 222 -23.66 0.96 13.18
N SER A 223 -23.40 -0.12 13.94
CA SER A 223 -23.33 -1.48 13.39
C SER A 223 -24.72 -1.80 12.85
N ALA A 224 -24.95 -1.44 11.58
CA ALA A 224 -26.10 -1.95 10.87
C ALA A 224 -25.76 -3.37 10.41
N ASP A 225 -26.65 -4.33 10.66
CA ASP A 225 -26.57 -5.64 10.01
C ASP A 225 -26.73 -5.42 8.50
N VAL A 226 -25.61 -5.45 7.77
CA VAL A 226 -25.58 -5.37 6.31
C VAL A 226 -25.40 -6.78 5.76
N GLU A 227 -26.39 -7.27 5.01
CA GLU A 227 -26.39 -8.57 4.36
C GLU A 227 -26.48 -8.39 2.83
N PHE A 228 -25.52 -8.87 2.06
CA PHE A 228 -25.58 -8.80 0.58
C PHE A 228 -26.38 -9.98 0.03
N LEU A 229 -27.53 -9.72 -0.59
CA LEU A 229 -28.46 -10.76 -1.04
C LEU A 229 -28.23 -11.22 -2.48
N SER A 230 -27.72 -10.37 -3.36
CA SER A 230 -27.50 -10.75 -4.77
C SER A 230 -26.11 -11.36 -5.02
N LEU A 231 -25.15 -11.17 -4.12
CA LEU A 231 -23.81 -11.77 -4.25
C LEU A 231 -23.80 -13.28 -3.95
N SER A 232 -24.86 -13.83 -3.35
CA SER A 232 -24.92 -15.21 -2.87
C SER A 232 -25.50 -16.22 -3.87
N THR A 233 -26.05 -15.79 -5.02
CA THR A 233 -26.93 -16.66 -5.83
C THR A 233 -26.33 -17.25 -7.11
N ARG A 234 -25.05 -16.99 -7.46
CA ARG A 234 -24.47 -17.53 -8.72
C ARG A 234 -23.08 -18.17 -8.68
N LEU A 235 -22.41 -18.23 -7.53
CA LEU A 235 -21.01 -18.70 -7.45
C LEU A 235 -20.81 -20.10 -6.85
N ASN A 236 -21.82 -20.98 -6.79
CA ASN A 236 -21.68 -22.36 -6.26
C ASN A 236 -20.87 -22.45 -4.94
N GLY A 237 -21.04 -21.48 -4.04
CA GLY A 237 -20.34 -21.43 -2.75
C GLY A 237 -19.04 -20.62 -2.69
N ASN A 238 -18.49 -20.13 -3.81
CA ASN A 238 -17.29 -19.29 -3.83
C ASN A 238 -17.64 -17.80 -3.83
N ILE A 239 -18.28 -17.33 -2.76
CA ILE A 239 -18.62 -15.92 -2.59
C ILE A 239 -17.35 -15.18 -2.11
N PRO A 240 -16.95 -14.05 -2.75
CA PRO A 240 -15.86 -13.24 -2.23
C PRO A 240 -16.11 -12.81 -0.77
N ALA A 241 -15.07 -12.86 0.04
CA ALA A 241 -15.17 -12.40 1.42
C ALA A 241 -15.23 -10.87 1.45
N LEU A 242 -16.19 -10.32 2.19
CA LEU A 242 -16.21 -8.91 2.53
C LEU A 242 -15.31 -8.71 3.74
N SER A 243 -14.28 -7.89 3.58
CA SER A 243 -13.33 -7.59 4.65
C SER A 243 -13.71 -6.35 5.44
N LYS A 244 -14.54 -5.47 4.86
CA LYS A 244 -14.98 -4.22 5.49
C LYS A 244 -16.31 -3.74 4.90
N VAL A 245 -17.21 -3.25 5.75
CA VAL A 245 -18.46 -2.59 5.34
C VAL A 245 -18.69 -1.38 6.25
N GLU A 246 -18.74 -0.18 5.67
CA GLU A 246 -19.01 1.07 6.37
C GLU A 246 -20.17 1.81 5.68
N LEU A 247 -21.12 2.31 6.48
CA LEU A 247 -22.20 3.17 6.00
C LEU A 247 -21.94 4.59 6.48
N GLY A 248 -21.72 5.53 5.54
CA GLY A 248 -21.46 6.93 5.86
C GLY A 248 -22.04 7.86 4.79
N ASN A 249 -22.71 8.95 5.21
CA ASN A 249 -23.23 9.98 4.30
C ASN A 249 -24.13 9.44 3.15
N GLY A 250 -24.96 8.42 3.43
CA GLY A 250 -25.83 7.80 2.42
C GLY A 250 -25.09 6.92 1.39
N ARG A 251 -23.80 6.65 1.62
CA ARG A 251 -22.97 5.77 0.82
C ARG A 251 -22.57 4.54 1.59
N LEU A 252 -22.58 3.41 0.89
CA LEU A 252 -22.02 2.16 1.35
C LEU A 252 -20.60 2.04 0.81
N HIS A 253 -19.65 1.91 1.72
CA HIS A 253 -18.27 1.57 1.44
C HIS A 253 -18.05 0.11 1.80
N PHE A 254 -17.53 -0.68 0.87
CA PHE A 254 -17.17 -2.05 1.19
C PHE A 254 -15.98 -2.54 0.39
N ASP A 255 -15.22 -3.40 1.04
CA ASP A 255 -14.01 -4.00 0.52
C ASP A 255 -14.28 -5.46 0.18
N VAL A 256 -14.10 -5.79 -1.10
CA VAL A 256 -14.19 -7.14 -1.64
C VAL A 256 -12.78 -7.71 -1.69
N THR A 257 -12.57 -8.83 -1.00
CA THR A 257 -11.33 -9.61 -1.06
C THR A 257 -11.62 -10.97 -1.66
N GLY A 258 -10.77 -11.41 -2.58
CA GLY A 258 -10.94 -12.66 -3.31
C GLY A 258 -9.93 -12.79 -4.43
N ASP A 259 -9.99 -13.88 -5.17
CA ASP A 259 -9.24 -13.99 -6.41
C ASP A 259 -9.70 -12.93 -7.45
N ILE A 260 -8.89 -12.75 -8.50
CA ILE A 260 -9.14 -11.73 -9.52
C ILE A 260 -10.50 -11.88 -10.22
N ASP A 261 -11.00 -13.10 -10.37
CA ASP A 261 -12.29 -13.37 -11.00
C ASP A 261 -13.44 -12.96 -10.07
N GLN A 262 -13.32 -13.26 -8.78
CA GLN A 262 -14.27 -12.85 -7.74
C GLN A 262 -14.35 -11.33 -7.61
N VAL A 263 -13.19 -10.66 -7.58
CA VAL A 263 -13.09 -9.20 -7.48
C VAL A 263 -13.67 -8.53 -8.73
N THR A 264 -13.33 -9.04 -9.92
CA THR A 264 -13.84 -8.55 -11.20
C THR A 264 -15.35 -8.77 -11.34
N TRP A 265 -15.86 -9.90 -10.87
CA TRP A 265 -17.29 -10.20 -10.87
C TRP A 265 -18.06 -9.26 -9.95
N ALA A 266 -17.60 -9.08 -8.71
CA ALA A 266 -18.24 -8.19 -7.75
C ALA A 266 -18.35 -6.76 -8.28
N ARG A 267 -17.31 -6.27 -8.98
CA ARG A 267 -17.33 -4.98 -9.67
C ARG A 267 -18.46 -4.89 -10.70
N LYS A 268 -18.54 -5.85 -11.62
CA LYS A 268 -19.55 -5.86 -12.69
C LYS A 268 -20.97 -5.83 -12.12
N GLN A 269 -21.21 -6.52 -11.02
CA GLN A 269 -22.52 -6.53 -10.34
C GLN A 269 -22.88 -5.15 -9.76
N VAL A 270 -21.92 -4.43 -9.19
CA VAL A 270 -22.15 -3.08 -8.64
C VAL A 270 -22.30 -2.05 -9.75
N GLU A 271 -21.51 -2.15 -10.82
CA GLU A 271 -21.61 -1.29 -12.01
C GLU A 271 -22.95 -1.48 -12.75
N ALA A 272 -23.44 -2.73 -12.83
CA ALA A 272 -24.75 -3.03 -13.40
C ALA A 272 -25.92 -2.61 -12.50
N GLY A 273 -25.66 -2.16 -11.26
CA GLY A 273 -26.72 -1.88 -10.28
C GLY A 273 -27.48 -3.14 -9.84
N GLU A 274 -26.87 -4.31 -10.00
CA GLU A 274 -27.41 -5.62 -9.63
C GLU A 274 -27.04 -6.00 -8.18
N CYS A 275 -26.24 -5.18 -7.50
CA CYS A 275 -25.90 -5.36 -6.11
C CYS A 275 -27.06 -4.97 -5.19
N ILE A 276 -27.64 -5.95 -4.50
CA ILE A 276 -28.70 -5.78 -3.51
C ILE A 276 -28.12 -6.00 -2.13
N VAL A 277 -28.28 -4.99 -1.27
CA VAL A 277 -27.89 -5.03 0.14
C VAL A 277 -29.12 -4.91 1.01
N ARG A 278 -29.18 -5.70 2.06
CA ARG A 278 -30.15 -5.59 3.14
C ARG A 278 -29.47 -4.89 4.30
N ILE A 279 -30.00 -3.76 4.73
CA ILE A 279 -29.50 -3.02 5.88
C ILE A 279 -30.65 -2.92 6.88
N ARG A 280 -30.49 -3.54 8.05
CA ARG A 280 -31.54 -3.56 9.10
C ARG A 280 -32.91 -4.01 8.55
N GLY A 281 -32.91 -5.07 7.75
CA GLY A 281 -34.12 -5.64 7.16
C GLY A 281 -34.68 -4.89 5.93
N THR A 282 -34.15 -3.71 5.60
CA THR A 282 -34.58 -2.94 4.42
C THR A 282 -33.68 -3.25 3.23
N LEU A 283 -34.25 -3.51 2.05
CA LEU A 283 -33.49 -3.77 0.83
C LEU A 283 -33.13 -2.47 0.13
N PHE A 284 -31.89 -2.39 -0.33
CA PHE A 284 -31.38 -1.31 -1.14
C PHE A 284 -30.69 -1.88 -2.38
N ARG A 285 -30.82 -1.14 -3.48
CA ARG A 285 -29.98 -1.31 -4.66
C ARG A 285 -28.77 -0.40 -4.52
N ALA A 286 -27.58 -0.99 -4.56
CA ALA A 286 -26.32 -0.27 -4.56
C ALA A 286 -25.95 0.08 -6.01
N LYS A 287 -25.85 1.38 -6.31
CA LYS A 287 -25.34 1.89 -7.60
C LYS A 287 -23.94 2.43 -7.40
N SER A 288 -22.97 1.88 -8.13
CA SER A 288 -21.57 2.32 -8.02
C SER A 288 -21.44 3.80 -8.38
N THR A 289 -20.66 4.56 -7.61
CA THR A 289 -20.26 5.92 -7.97
C THR A 289 -18.76 6.06 -8.23
N LEU A 290 -17.93 5.21 -7.61
CA LEU A 290 -16.50 5.12 -7.87
C LEU A 290 -15.96 3.81 -7.28
N GLY A 291 -15.04 3.13 -7.97
CA GLY A 291 -14.34 1.95 -7.46
C GLY A 291 -12.86 1.98 -7.84
N PHE A 292 -12.01 1.54 -6.91
CA PHE A 292 -10.58 1.32 -7.16
C PHE A 292 -10.32 -0.18 -7.29
N LEU A 293 -9.80 -0.61 -8.44
CA LEU A 293 -9.52 -2.02 -8.73
C LEU A 293 -8.05 -2.34 -8.49
N PHE A 294 -7.80 -3.35 -7.66
CA PHE A 294 -6.53 -4.06 -7.56
C PHE A 294 -6.76 -5.55 -7.83
N PRO A 295 -5.74 -6.34 -8.20
CA PRO A 295 -5.92 -7.74 -8.60
C PRO A 295 -6.62 -8.64 -7.56
N GLU A 296 -6.47 -8.33 -6.26
CA GLU A 296 -7.04 -9.14 -5.15
C GLU A 296 -7.97 -8.34 -4.23
N TRP A 297 -8.21 -7.06 -4.56
CA TRP A 297 -8.94 -6.15 -3.69
C TRP A 297 -9.69 -5.08 -4.49
N LEU A 298 -10.93 -4.84 -4.11
CA LEU A 298 -11.77 -3.80 -4.70
C LEU A 298 -12.49 -3.05 -3.59
N SER A 299 -12.23 -1.74 -3.52
CA SER A 299 -12.99 -0.84 -2.67
C SER A 299 -14.06 -0.14 -3.49
N ILE A 300 -15.31 -0.27 -3.05
CA ILE A 300 -16.49 0.24 -3.76
C ILE A 300 -17.19 1.27 -2.90
N SER A 301 -17.48 2.43 -3.49
CA SER A 301 -18.42 3.42 -2.94
C SER A 301 -19.71 3.40 -3.76
N ALA A 302 -20.81 2.98 -3.14
CA ALA A 302 -22.12 2.90 -3.79
C ALA A 302 -23.16 3.80 -3.10
N THR A 303 -24.01 4.45 -3.90
CA THR A 303 -25.23 5.10 -3.41
C THR A 303 -26.35 4.07 -3.25
N LEU A 304 -27.14 4.21 -2.19
CA LEU A 304 -28.22 3.27 -1.87
C LEU A 304 -29.57 3.82 -2.33
N GLU A 305 -30.31 3.03 -3.11
CA GLU A 305 -31.69 3.31 -3.48
C GLU A 305 -32.62 2.28 -2.81
N PRO A 306 -33.62 2.70 -2.00
CA PRO A 306 -34.57 1.78 -1.40
C PRO A 306 -35.30 0.95 -2.46
N LEU A 307 -35.43 -0.35 -2.23
CA LEU A 307 -36.22 -1.24 -3.07
C LEU A 307 -37.62 -1.41 -2.47
N THR A 308 -38.64 -0.98 -3.19
CA THR A 308 -40.03 -1.28 -2.85
C THR A 308 -40.38 -2.66 -3.39
N ILE A 309 -40.49 -3.66 -2.50
CA ILE A 309 -41.04 -4.96 -2.87
C ILE A 309 -42.55 -4.77 -3.02
N LYS A 310 -43.08 -5.00 -4.22
CA LYS A 310 -44.53 -5.11 -4.45
C LYS A 310 -45.00 -6.53 -4.19
#